data_AF-A0A8H4ITK0-F1
#
_entry.id   AF-A0A8H4ITK0-F1
#
_cell.length_a   1.000
_cell.length_b   1.000
_cell.length_c   1.000
_cell.angle_alpha   90.00
_cell.angle_beta   90.00
_cell.angle_gamma   90.00
#
_symmetry.space_group_name_H-M   'P 1'
#
loop_
_entity.id
_entity.type
_entity.pdbx_description
1 polymer ?
#
loop_
_entity_poly.entity_id
_entity_poly.type
_entity_poly.pdbx_seq_one_letter_code
_entity_poly.pdbx_strand_id
1 'polypeptide(L)'
;MAPTQEVDELTPQSSPDSGFGAFHMEDIAAPTTKTQKYVPSQGQKPPPKKDDEYGVDHKIPIETTSDSRVIVEQDVRPTLLWSRVRRVHKEAFSEFLGTFVLILFGDGVVAQVVLSGGEKGDYQSISWGWGLGVMLGVYCSGYSGGHINPAVTFANCVFRKFPWRKFPIYTVAQVLGAMCASAVVYGNYNSAIDAYEGYGVRTVPGYSNTSSAGIFCTYPAEFMTRTGMFFSEFVASSILMLVIFALKDDDNIGAGPLTPLALFFLIFGIGACFGWETGYAINLARDFGPRLMSYMLGYGPNVWRAGNYYFWIPMVAPFLGTTFGGFLYDLLLNDGDSPVNTPWLGLKRLVPGAIAHKRRRPSRDINGSPV
;
A
#
# COMPACT_ATOMS: atom_id res chain seq x y z
N MET A 1 59.65 -2.02 -45.50
CA MET A 1 60.13 -3.13 -44.65
C MET A 1 59.21 -3.22 -43.46
N ALA A 2 58.34 -4.23 -43.44
CA ALA A 2 57.84 -4.85 -42.21
C ALA A 2 58.87 -5.92 -41.78
N PRO A 3 58.78 -6.49 -40.56
CA PRO A 3 57.81 -7.56 -40.37
C PRO A 3 57.03 -7.54 -39.04
N THR A 4 55.97 -8.34 -39.13
CA THR A 4 54.91 -8.81 -38.23
C THR A 4 55.30 -9.88 -37.19
N GLN A 5 54.46 -9.94 -36.13
CA GLN A 5 54.00 -11.12 -35.33
C GLN A 5 55.04 -11.80 -34.40
N GLU A 6 54.68 -12.25 -33.19
CA GLU A 6 53.71 -13.31 -32.87
C GLU A 6 53.02 -13.19 -31.49
N VAL A 7 51.86 -13.84 -31.41
CA VAL A 7 51.03 -14.15 -30.24
C VAL A 7 51.51 -15.49 -29.68
N ASP A 8 51.59 -15.65 -28.36
CA ASP A 8 51.62 -16.98 -27.74
C ASP A 8 50.66 -17.05 -26.55
N GLU A 9 49.82 -18.07 -26.63
CA GLU A 9 48.73 -18.46 -25.76
C GLU A 9 49.21 -19.68 -24.96
N LEU A 10 49.31 -19.60 -23.63
CA LEU A 10 49.54 -20.79 -22.79
C LEU A 10 48.81 -20.69 -21.44
N THR A 11 48.22 -21.82 -21.10
CA THR A 11 47.22 -22.18 -20.11
C THR A 11 47.67 -22.10 -18.63
N PRO A 12 46.72 -22.17 -17.66
CA PRO A 12 46.96 -21.80 -16.26
C PRO A 12 47.48 -22.96 -15.40
N GLN A 13 48.43 -22.66 -14.50
CA GLN A 13 48.94 -23.59 -13.47
C GLN A 13 48.30 -23.33 -12.09
N SER A 14 47.63 -24.39 -11.60
CA SER A 14 47.51 -24.89 -10.22
C SER A 14 47.48 -23.93 -9.01
N SER A 15 46.34 -24.00 -8.31
CA SER A 15 46.10 -23.65 -6.90
C SER A 15 46.86 -24.55 -5.89
N PRO A 16 46.88 -24.13 -4.61
CA PRO A 16 46.33 -25.05 -3.61
C PRO A 16 45.31 -24.40 -2.64
N ASP A 17 44.31 -25.22 -2.33
CA ASP A 17 43.63 -25.41 -1.04
C ASP A 17 42.72 -24.31 -0.47
N SER A 18 41.42 -24.45 -0.79
CA SER A 18 40.34 -24.14 0.15
C SER A 18 39.37 -25.33 0.19
N GLY A 19 39.36 -26.03 1.33
CA GLY A 19 38.51 -27.20 1.56
C GLY A 19 37.03 -26.82 1.66
N PHE A 20 36.21 -27.46 0.83
CA PHE A 20 34.80 -27.72 1.08
C PHE A 20 34.51 -29.14 0.59
N GLY A 21 34.25 -30.03 1.56
CA GLY A 21 33.91 -31.43 1.30
C GLY A 21 32.52 -31.55 0.66
N ALA A 22 32.45 -32.24 -0.47
CA ALA A 22 31.22 -32.68 -1.10
C ALA A 22 30.62 -33.86 -0.31
N PHE A 23 29.33 -33.75 0.04
CA PHE A 23 28.54 -34.86 0.55
C PHE A 23 27.96 -35.65 -0.63
N HIS A 24 28.21 -36.96 -0.63
CA HIS A 24 27.67 -37.94 -1.56
C HIS A 24 26.13 -38.03 -1.47
N MET A 25 25.48 -38.02 -2.64
CA MET A 25 24.11 -38.53 -2.81
C MET A 25 24.19 -40.06 -2.96
N GLU A 26 23.74 -40.78 -1.94
CA GLU A 26 23.11 -42.10 -2.03
C GLU A 26 22.47 -42.38 -0.65
N ASP A 27 21.31 -43.06 -0.66
CA ASP A 27 20.49 -43.45 0.50
C ASP A 27 19.49 -42.45 1.11
N ILE A 28 18.35 -42.21 0.44
CA ILE A 28 17.05 -42.08 1.15
C ILE A 28 15.94 -42.78 0.33
N ALA A 29 15.53 -43.94 0.82
CA ALA A 29 14.39 -44.71 0.34
C ALA A 29 13.05 -43.99 0.61
N ALA A 30 12.14 -44.06 -0.36
CA ALA A 30 10.78 -43.52 -0.26
C ALA A 30 9.92 -44.26 0.78
N PRO A 31 9.17 -43.57 1.66
CA PRO A 31 8.15 -44.21 2.47
C PRO A 31 6.85 -44.41 1.67
N THR A 32 6.40 -45.66 1.67
CA THR A 32 5.15 -46.15 1.06
C THR A 32 3.93 -45.63 1.82
N THR A 33 3.04 -44.93 1.10
CA THR A 33 1.76 -44.44 1.60
C THR A 33 0.80 -45.61 1.86
N LYS A 34 0.53 -45.94 3.13
CA LYS A 34 -0.60 -46.81 3.51
C LYS A 34 -1.84 -45.95 3.75
N THR A 35 -2.85 -46.12 2.91
CA THR A 35 -4.17 -45.50 3.03
C THR A 35 -4.91 -46.06 4.24
N GLN A 36 -5.06 -45.27 5.32
CA GLN A 36 -5.93 -45.60 6.44
C GLN A 36 -7.27 -44.87 6.31
N LYS A 37 -8.36 -45.64 6.26
CA LYS A 37 -9.74 -45.16 6.24
C LYS A 37 -10.09 -44.49 7.57
N TYR A 38 -10.59 -43.26 7.52
CA TYR A 38 -11.13 -42.53 8.67
C TYR A 38 -12.53 -43.05 9.04
N VAL A 39 -12.73 -43.36 10.33
CA VAL A 39 -14.03 -43.64 10.96
C VAL A 39 -14.21 -42.61 12.09
N PRO A 40 -15.30 -41.84 12.17
CA PRO A 40 -15.44 -40.82 13.21
C PRO A 40 -15.81 -41.45 14.56
N SER A 41 -15.06 -41.14 15.61
CA SER A 41 -15.42 -41.44 17.00
C SER A 41 -16.21 -40.29 17.63
N GLN A 42 -17.26 -40.64 18.36
CA GLN A 42 -18.12 -39.71 19.09
C GLN A 42 -17.42 -39.15 20.34
N GLY A 43 -17.44 -37.81 20.48
CA GLY A 43 -17.60 -37.05 21.73
C GLY A 43 -16.62 -37.28 22.89
N GLN A 44 -15.72 -36.31 23.12
CA GLN A 44 -15.28 -35.89 24.47
C GLN A 44 -14.62 -34.49 24.42
N LYS A 45 -15.07 -33.58 25.29
CA LYS A 45 -14.49 -32.22 25.46
C LYS A 45 -13.12 -32.28 26.15
N PRO A 46 -12.13 -31.48 25.76
CA PRO A 46 -10.85 -31.41 26.46
C PRO A 46 -10.95 -30.62 27.78
N PRO A 47 -10.12 -30.95 28.80
CA PRO A 47 -10.09 -30.26 30.09
C PRO A 47 -9.38 -28.89 30.02
N PRO A 48 -9.65 -27.97 30.98
CA PRO A 48 -9.08 -26.62 30.94
C PRO A 48 -7.58 -26.62 31.27
N LYS A 49 -6.82 -25.76 30.56
CA LYS A 49 -5.40 -25.50 30.79
C LYS A 49 -5.21 -24.70 32.09
N LYS A 50 -4.17 -25.06 32.86
CA LYS A 50 -3.69 -24.26 33.99
C LYS A 50 -2.86 -23.09 33.45
N ASP A 51 -3.12 -21.90 33.97
CA ASP A 51 -2.38 -20.69 33.65
C ASP A 51 -1.07 -20.66 34.47
N ASP A 52 0.07 -20.60 33.77
CA ASP A 52 1.37 -20.31 34.39
C ASP A 52 1.51 -18.79 34.58
N GLU A 53 1.73 -18.45 35.84
CA GLU A 53 1.85 -17.12 36.43
C GLU A 53 3.23 -16.50 36.17
N TYR A 54 3.33 -15.48 35.31
CA TYR A 54 4.36 -14.41 35.39
C TYR A 54 3.90 -13.19 34.58
N GLY A 55 3.45 -12.13 35.25
CA GLY A 55 3.08 -10.87 34.61
C GLY A 55 2.67 -9.81 35.63
N VAL A 56 3.47 -8.75 35.71
CA VAL A 56 3.39 -7.61 36.65
C VAL A 56 1.96 -7.04 36.78
N ASP A 57 1.50 -6.92 38.04
CA ASP A 57 0.14 -6.56 38.42
C ASP A 57 -0.10 -5.04 38.32
N HIS A 58 -0.91 -4.61 37.34
CA HIS A 58 -1.54 -3.29 37.31
C HIS A 58 -3.04 -3.41 37.61
N LYS A 59 -3.40 -3.93 38.80
CA LYS A 59 -4.78 -3.88 39.29
C LYS A 59 -5.14 -2.49 39.80
N ILE A 60 -5.96 -1.78 39.03
CA ILE A 60 -6.89 -0.77 39.56
C ILE A 60 -7.97 -1.55 40.34
N PRO A 61 -8.28 -1.23 41.60
CA PRO A 61 -9.33 -1.92 42.34
C PRO A 61 -10.69 -1.64 41.71
N ILE A 62 -11.36 -2.67 41.20
CA ILE A 62 -12.79 -2.62 40.89
C ILE A 62 -13.51 -3.15 42.12
N GLU A 63 -14.11 -2.27 42.91
CA GLU A 63 -15.06 -2.66 43.96
C GLU A 63 -16.29 -3.28 43.30
N THR A 64 -16.43 -4.59 43.39
CA THR A 64 -17.67 -5.31 43.05
C THR A 64 -18.67 -5.15 44.19
N THR A 65 -19.51 -4.11 44.12
CA THR A 65 -20.80 -4.12 44.82
C THR A 65 -21.87 -4.66 43.88
N SER A 66 -22.44 -5.79 44.28
CA SER A 66 -23.60 -6.43 43.67
C SER A 66 -24.82 -5.51 43.76
N ASP A 67 -25.24 -4.93 42.63
CA ASP A 67 -26.64 -4.55 42.45
C ASP A 67 -26.98 -4.42 40.96
N SER A 68 -27.92 -5.26 40.53
CA SER A 68 -28.47 -5.29 39.18
C SER A 68 -29.22 -4.00 38.87
N ARG A 69 -28.59 -3.06 38.16
CA ARG A 69 -29.29 -2.00 37.44
C ARG A 69 -28.60 -1.75 36.10
N VAL A 70 -29.38 -1.93 35.03
CA VAL A 70 -29.21 -1.39 33.68
C VAL A 70 -28.03 -0.41 33.62
N ILE A 71 -26.90 -0.85 33.06
CA ILE A 71 -25.91 0.10 32.55
C ILE A 71 -26.60 0.75 31.36
N VAL A 72 -27.32 1.83 31.64
CA VAL A 72 -27.60 2.84 30.64
C VAL A 72 -26.21 3.32 30.27
N GLU A 73 -25.69 2.79 29.16
CA GLU A 73 -24.56 3.39 28.48
C GLU A 73 -25.01 4.81 28.17
N GLN A 74 -24.69 5.74 29.07
CA GLN A 74 -24.92 7.14 28.85
C GLN A 74 -24.05 7.45 27.65
N ASP A 75 -24.69 7.55 26.49
CA ASP A 75 -24.13 8.10 25.28
C ASP A 75 -23.73 9.53 25.64
N VAL A 76 -22.51 9.70 26.17
CA VAL A 76 -21.91 10.98 26.55
C VAL A 76 -21.73 11.73 25.24
N ARG A 77 -22.82 12.37 24.80
CA ARG A 77 -22.81 13.19 23.61
C ARG A 77 -21.72 14.24 23.84
N PRO A 78 -20.73 14.35 22.95
CA PRO A 78 -19.65 15.29 23.14
C PRO A 78 -20.24 16.69 23.29
N THR A 79 -20.13 17.25 24.50
CA THR A 79 -20.64 18.58 24.82
C THR A 79 -19.86 19.62 24.01
N LEU A 80 -18.56 19.39 23.83
CA LEU A 80 -17.63 20.21 23.06
C LEU A 80 -17.88 20.12 21.55
N LEU A 81 -17.95 21.28 20.89
CA LEU A 81 -18.11 21.43 19.43
C LEU A 81 -17.05 20.62 18.65
N TRP A 82 -15.78 20.73 19.06
CA TRP A 82 -14.68 20.04 18.38
C TRP A 82 -14.84 18.52 18.37
N SER A 83 -15.27 17.94 19.50
CA SER A 83 -15.51 16.51 19.60
C SER A 83 -16.64 16.03 18.67
N ARG A 84 -17.64 16.88 18.39
CA ARG A 84 -18.68 16.60 17.39
C ARG A 84 -18.13 16.63 15.97
N VAL A 85 -17.39 17.69 15.62
CA VAL A 85 -16.76 17.85 14.29
C VAL A 85 -15.83 16.67 13.98
N ARG A 86 -14.94 16.34 14.92
CA ARG A 86 -14.01 15.21 14.81
C ARG A 86 -14.71 13.88 14.63
N ARG A 87 -15.83 13.66 15.32
CA ARG A 87 -16.61 12.42 15.18
C ARG A 87 -17.26 12.30 13.81
N VAL A 88 -17.82 13.40 13.28
CA VAL A 88 -18.49 13.40 11.96
C VAL A 88 -17.49 13.21 10.83
N HIS A 89 -16.32 13.84 10.91
CA HIS A 89 -15.30 13.82 9.84
C HIS A 89 -14.15 12.86 10.15
N LYS A 90 -14.36 11.90 11.05
CA LYS A 90 -13.30 11.02 11.57
C LYS A 90 -12.58 10.27 10.45
N GLU A 91 -13.33 9.75 9.48
CA GLU A 91 -12.77 9.04 8.32
C GLU A 91 -11.91 9.97 7.45
N ALA A 92 -12.38 11.17 7.16
CA ALA A 92 -11.61 12.15 6.37
C ALA A 92 -10.32 12.56 7.10
N PHE A 93 -10.38 12.82 8.41
CA PHE A 93 -9.17 13.10 9.19
C PHE A 93 -8.23 11.89 9.26
N SER A 94 -8.77 10.67 9.28
CA SER A 94 -7.97 9.44 9.27
C SER A 94 -7.23 9.27 7.93
N GLU A 95 -7.89 9.51 6.79
CA GLU A 95 -7.26 9.50 5.46
C GLU A 95 -6.22 10.61 5.31
N PHE A 96 -6.53 11.83 5.79
CA PHE A 96 -5.57 12.93 5.80
C PHE A 96 -4.30 12.56 6.57
N LEU A 97 -4.43 12.06 7.80
CA LEU A 97 -3.30 11.69 8.65
C LEU A 97 -2.53 10.49 8.10
N GLY A 98 -3.23 9.49 7.57
CA GLY A 98 -2.58 8.33 6.96
C GLY A 98 -1.76 8.71 5.74
N THR A 99 -2.31 9.51 4.82
CA THR A 99 -1.56 10.00 3.66
C THR A 99 -0.46 10.99 4.06
N PHE A 100 -0.67 11.81 5.08
CA PHE A 100 0.37 12.68 5.63
C PHE A 100 1.58 11.89 6.13
N VAL A 101 1.36 10.83 6.92
CA VAL A 101 2.44 9.95 7.39
C VAL A 101 3.12 9.21 6.24
N LEU A 102 2.34 8.69 5.28
CA LEU A 102 2.88 8.06 4.07
C LEU A 102 3.89 8.98 3.37
N ILE A 103 3.52 10.23 3.12
CA ILE A 103 4.35 11.18 2.35
C ILE A 103 5.51 11.72 3.18
N LEU A 104 5.36 11.89 4.50
CA LEU A 104 6.50 12.26 5.35
C LEU A 104 7.65 11.26 5.25
N PHE A 105 7.34 9.97 5.31
CA PHE A 105 8.35 8.91 5.20
C PHE A 105 8.85 8.75 3.76
N GLY A 106 7.94 8.77 2.79
CA GLY A 106 8.26 8.61 1.37
C GLY A 106 9.14 9.74 0.82
N ASP A 107 8.68 11.00 0.91
CA ASP A 107 9.45 12.14 0.43
C ASP A 107 10.69 12.37 1.32
N GLY A 108 10.59 12.11 2.63
CA GLY A 108 11.71 12.25 3.56
C GLY A 108 12.89 11.34 3.23
N VAL A 109 12.64 10.07 2.88
CA VAL A 109 13.72 9.16 2.48
C VAL A 109 14.34 9.56 1.14
N VAL A 110 13.54 10.04 0.19
CA VAL A 110 14.06 10.53 -1.09
C VAL A 110 14.89 11.79 -0.88
N ALA A 111 14.43 12.74 -0.06
CA ALA A 111 15.18 13.93 0.31
C ALA A 111 16.52 13.58 0.93
N GLN A 112 16.55 12.64 1.87
CA GLN A 112 17.77 12.19 2.52
C GLN A 112 18.77 11.62 1.51
N VAL A 113 18.34 10.72 0.63
CA VAL A 113 19.22 10.07 -0.36
C VAL A 113 19.73 11.06 -1.40
N VAL A 114 18.85 11.88 -1.97
CA VAL A 114 19.20 12.84 -3.03
C VAL A 114 20.11 13.94 -2.51
N LEU A 115 19.72 14.59 -1.41
CA LEU A 115 20.41 15.77 -0.91
C LEU A 115 21.73 15.43 -0.20
N SER A 116 21.91 14.18 0.24
CA SER A 116 23.21 13.69 0.74
C SER A 116 24.12 13.14 -0.37
N GLY A 117 23.75 13.23 -1.64
CA GLY A 117 24.50 12.62 -2.74
C GLY A 117 24.70 11.11 -2.61
N GLY A 118 23.75 10.40 -1.99
CA GLY A 118 23.83 8.95 -1.74
C GLY A 118 24.62 8.54 -0.48
N GLU A 119 25.18 9.46 0.30
CA GLU A 119 25.92 9.10 1.53
C GLU A 119 25.04 8.57 2.68
N LYS A 120 23.75 8.95 2.71
CA LYS A 120 22.78 8.58 3.77
C LYS A 120 21.67 7.66 3.25
N GLY A 121 21.97 6.90 2.22
CA GLY A 121 21.11 5.84 1.69
C GLY A 121 21.19 5.73 0.18
N ASP A 122 20.42 4.79 -0.34
CA ASP A 122 20.38 4.42 -1.75
C ASP A 122 18.93 4.14 -2.21
N TYR A 123 18.78 3.60 -3.42
CA TYR A 123 17.47 3.24 -3.95
C TYR A 123 16.71 2.19 -3.11
N GLN A 124 17.43 1.25 -2.49
CA GLN A 124 16.81 0.28 -1.58
C GLN A 124 16.27 0.97 -0.33
N SER A 125 17.05 1.91 0.23
CA SER A 125 16.61 2.75 1.34
C SER A 125 15.32 3.49 1.02
N ILE A 126 15.19 4.03 -0.21
CA ILE A 126 13.95 4.65 -0.69
C ILE A 126 12.79 3.66 -0.66
N SER A 127 12.98 2.46 -1.20
CA SER A 127 11.94 1.41 -1.22
C SER A 127 11.49 1.01 0.20
N TRP A 128 12.43 0.91 1.15
CA TRP A 128 12.13 0.68 2.57
C TRP A 128 11.31 1.83 3.18
N GLY A 129 11.71 3.09 2.93
CA GLY A 129 11.00 4.26 3.47
C GLY A 129 9.57 4.37 2.95
N TRP A 130 9.32 4.11 1.66
CA TRP A 130 7.96 4.09 1.11
C TRP A 130 7.10 2.96 1.69
N GLY A 131 7.67 1.75 1.84
CA GLY A 131 6.98 0.65 2.51
C GLY A 131 6.59 0.99 3.94
N LEU A 132 7.52 1.57 4.71
CA LEU A 132 7.29 1.98 6.10
C LEU A 132 6.22 3.07 6.18
N GLY A 133 6.28 4.05 5.27
CA GLY A 133 5.28 5.10 5.15
C GLY A 133 3.87 4.54 4.92
N VAL A 134 3.71 3.55 4.03
CA VAL A 134 2.40 2.92 3.82
C VAL A 134 1.93 2.18 5.07
N MET A 135 2.77 1.35 5.69
CA MET A 135 2.38 0.61 6.89
C MET A 135 1.94 1.54 8.02
N LEU A 136 2.76 2.54 8.36
CA LEU A 136 2.44 3.49 9.42
C LEU A 136 1.26 4.38 9.04
N GLY A 137 1.15 4.77 7.77
CA GLY A 137 0.00 5.49 7.24
C GLY A 137 -1.30 4.72 7.42
N VAL A 138 -1.30 3.41 7.13
CA VAL A 138 -2.46 2.51 7.34
C VAL A 138 -2.81 2.41 8.82
N TYR A 139 -1.83 2.29 9.71
CA TYR A 139 -2.08 2.34 11.17
C TYR A 139 -2.74 3.66 11.60
N CYS A 140 -2.28 4.81 11.08
CA CYS A 140 -2.86 6.13 11.37
C CYS A 140 -4.23 6.35 10.70
N SER A 141 -4.56 5.57 9.68
CA SER A 141 -5.83 5.65 8.92
C SER A 141 -6.80 4.50 9.24
N GLY A 142 -6.60 3.77 10.33
CA GLY A 142 -7.42 2.61 10.69
C GLY A 142 -8.93 2.90 10.81
N TYR A 143 -9.34 4.13 11.14
CA TYR A 143 -10.76 4.48 11.24
C TYR A 143 -11.47 4.60 9.88
N SER A 144 -10.74 4.92 8.82
CA SER A 144 -11.28 5.04 7.46
C SER A 144 -11.15 3.75 6.64
N GLY A 145 -10.46 2.74 7.18
CA GLY A 145 -10.06 1.51 6.48
C GLY A 145 -8.69 1.60 5.81
N GLY A 146 -7.99 2.73 5.97
CA GLY A 146 -6.63 2.95 5.48
C GLY A 146 -6.44 2.84 3.98
N HIS A 147 -7.28 3.53 3.21
CA HIS A 147 -7.13 3.53 1.76
C HIS A 147 -5.90 4.30 1.32
N ILE A 148 -5.73 5.52 1.86
CA ILE A 148 -4.60 6.46 1.66
C ILE A 148 -4.19 6.68 0.19
N ASN A 149 -5.06 6.32 -0.75
CA ASN A 149 -4.86 6.28 -2.19
C ASN A 149 -6.22 6.41 -2.91
N PRO A 150 -6.42 7.45 -3.74
CA PRO A 150 -7.66 7.62 -4.51
C PRO A 150 -7.97 6.43 -5.43
N ALA A 151 -6.97 5.83 -6.08
CA ALA A 151 -7.16 4.71 -7.00
C ALA A 151 -7.58 3.42 -6.28
N VAL A 152 -7.07 3.19 -5.06
CA VAL A 152 -7.50 2.08 -4.18
C VAL A 152 -8.92 2.34 -3.67
N THR A 153 -9.24 3.58 -3.30
CA THR A 153 -10.61 3.96 -2.88
C THR A 153 -11.61 3.72 -4.00
N PHE A 154 -11.26 4.11 -5.22
CA PHE A 154 -12.09 3.89 -6.40
C PHE A 154 -12.31 2.40 -6.69
N ALA A 155 -11.25 1.58 -6.67
CA ALA A 155 -11.38 0.13 -6.87
C ALA A 155 -12.29 -0.51 -5.80
N ASN A 156 -12.21 -0.06 -4.54
CA ASN A 156 -13.14 -0.51 -3.50
C ASN A 156 -14.59 -0.07 -3.74
N CYS A 157 -14.82 1.11 -4.35
CA CYS A 157 -16.17 1.51 -4.76
C CYS A 157 -16.74 0.55 -5.83
N VAL A 158 -15.89 0.14 -6.77
CA VAL A 158 -16.28 -0.76 -7.86
C VAL A 158 -16.55 -2.18 -7.33
N PHE A 159 -15.60 -2.77 -6.61
CA PHE A 159 -15.60 -4.21 -6.33
C PHE A 159 -16.03 -4.59 -4.91
N ARG A 160 -15.94 -3.68 -3.93
CA ARG A 160 -16.16 -3.97 -2.49
C ARG A 160 -17.30 -3.14 -1.88
N LYS A 161 -18.17 -2.58 -2.72
CA LYS A 161 -19.35 -1.77 -2.32
C LYS A 161 -19.01 -0.59 -1.42
N PHE A 162 -17.78 -0.06 -1.51
CA PHE A 162 -17.44 1.14 -0.77
C PHE A 162 -18.33 2.31 -1.26
N PRO A 163 -18.92 3.13 -0.37
CA PRO A 163 -19.91 4.12 -0.79
C PRO A 163 -19.31 5.18 -1.71
N TRP A 164 -19.83 5.28 -2.94
CA TRP A 164 -19.41 6.28 -3.94
C TRP A 164 -19.44 7.73 -3.45
N ARG A 165 -20.34 8.07 -2.51
CA ARG A 165 -20.41 9.41 -1.91
C ARG A 165 -19.19 9.76 -1.05
N LYS A 166 -18.48 8.76 -0.52
CA LYS A 166 -17.27 8.95 0.29
C LYS A 166 -16.02 9.15 -0.56
N PHE A 167 -16.01 8.64 -1.79
CA PHE A 167 -14.87 8.74 -2.71
C PHE A 167 -14.30 10.17 -2.83
N PRO A 168 -15.08 11.21 -3.17
CA PRO A 168 -14.53 12.57 -3.30
C PRO A 168 -14.00 13.12 -1.97
N ILE A 169 -14.62 12.77 -0.83
CA ILE A 169 -14.19 13.22 0.50
C ILE A 169 -12.83 12.60 0.84
N TYR A 170 -12.67 11.30 0.58
CA TYR A 170 -11.41 10.58 0.77
C TYR A 170 -10.32 11.17 -0.12
N THR A 171 -10.59 11.38 -1.41
CA THR A 171 -9.61 11.95 -2.34
C THR A 171 -9.13 13.34 -1.92
N VAL A 172 -10.04 14.23 -1.52
CA VAL A 172 -9.65 15.57 -1.03
C VAL A 172 -8.81 15.46 0.24
N ALA A 173 -9.21 14.62 1.20
CA ALA A 173 -8.45 14.42 2.44
C ALA A 173 -7.03 13.89 2.18
N GLN A 174 -6.91 12.87 1.31
CA GLN A 174 -5.63 12.27 0.93
C GLN A 174 -4.72 13.30 0.24
N VAL A 175 -5.23 14.05 -0.74
CA VAL A 175 -4.47 15.09 -1.45
C VAL A 175 -3.99 16.18 -0.49
N LEU A 176 -4.85 16.67 0.41
CA LEU A 176 -4.47 17.67 1.40
C LEU A 176 -3.42 17.12 2.38
N GLY A 177 -3.54 15.85 2.80
CA GLY A 177 -2.53 15.19 3.63
C GLY A 177 -1.16 15.15 2.95
N ALA A 178 -1.13 14.78 1.67
CA ALA A 178 0.08 14.72 0.87
C ALA A 178 0.71 16.12 0.63
N MET A 179 -0.12 17.13 0.36
CA MET A 179 0.32 18.52 0.25
C MET A 179 0.97 19.03 1.54
N CYS A 180 0.33 18.81 2.69
CA CYS A 180 0.86 19.25 3.98
C CYS A 180 2.16 18.52 4.34
N ALA A 181 2.26 17.22 4.09
CA ALA A 181 3.46 16.43 4.36
C ALA A 181 4.65 16.87 3.50
N SER A 182 4.44 17.06 2.18
CA SER A 182 5.49 17.55 1.29
C SER A 182 5.98 18.96 1.68
N ALA A 183 5.10 19.85 2.14
CA ALA A 183 5.50 21.15 2.69
C ALA A 183 6.36 21.02 3.95
N VAL A 184 6.04 20.06 4.84
CA VAL A 184 6.85 19.78 6.04
C VAL A 184 8.22 19.22 5.65
N VAL A 185 8.29 18.29 4.69
CA VAL A 185 9.58 17.75 4.20
C VAL A 185 10.40 18.87 3.55
N TYR A 186 9.80 19.71 2.72
CA TYR A 186 10.46 20.89 2.14
C TYR A 186 11.03 21.80 3.23
N GLY A 187 10.23 22.15 4.24
CA GLY A 187 10.68 22.99 5.35
C GLY A 187 11.84 22.36 6.13
N ASN A 188 11.78 21.06 6.38
CA ASN A 188 12.82 20.31 7.09
C ASN A 188 14.14 20.26 6.31
N TYR A 189 14.07 20.14 4.98
CA TYR A 189 15.24 20.00 4.11
C TYR A 189 15.63 21.30 3.39
N ASN A 190 15.01 22.44 3.68
CA ASN A 190 15.22 23.68 2.90
C ASN A 190 16.70 24.08 2.80
N SER A 191 17.46 24.02 3.90
CA SER A 191 18.89 24.33 3.90
C SER A 191 19.72 23.35 3.05
N ALA A 192 19.34 22.07 3.03
CA ALA A 192 20.00 21.05 2.22
C ALA A 192 19.65 21.20 0.73
N ILE A 193 18.41 21.58 0.42
CA ILE A 193 17.99 21.93 -0.95
C ILE A 193 18.77 23.15 -1.44
N ASP A 194 18.91 24.20 -0.62
CA ASP A 194 19.71 25.38 -0.96
C ASP A 194 21.20 25.04 -1.18
N ALA A 195 21.75 24.10 -0.42
CA ALA A 195 23.11 23.61 -0.64
C ALA A 195 23.26 22.77 -1.92
N TYR A 196 22.21 22.03 -2.30
CA TYR A 196 22.20 21.12 -3.45
C TYR A 196 21.95 21.84 -4.79
N GLU A 197 20.97 22.76 -4.82
CA GLU A 197 20.55 23.51 -6.01
C GLU A 197 21.14 24.92 -6.11
N GLY A 198 21.56 25.50 -4.98
CA GLY A 198 21.83 26.92 -4.84
C GLY A 198 20.72 27.65 -4.09
N TYR A 199 21.10 28.75 -3.41
CA TYR A 199 20.18 29.50 -2.55
C TYR A 199 18.97 30.03 -3.33
N GLY A 200 17.77 29.62 -2.91
CA GLY A 200 16.50 30.03 -3.54
C GLY A 200 16.26 29.45 -4.94
N VAL A 201 17.11 28.53 -5.40
CA VAL A 201 16.97 27.86 -6.70
C VAL A 201 16.12 26.60 -6.53
N ARG A 202 15.07 26.45 -7.33
CA ARG A 202 14.16 25.29 -7.29
C ARG A 202 13.93 24.79 -8.72
N THR A 203 14.51 23.63 -9.06
CA THR A 203 14.52 23.12 -10.44
C THR A 203 13.92 21.73 -10.55
N VAL A 204 13.58 21.35 -11.77
CA VAL A 204 12.80 20.15 -12.10
C VAL A 204 13.66 19.19 -12.92
N PRO A 205 13.55 17.86 -12.73
CA PRO A 205 14.27 16.88 -13.54
C PRO A 205 14.13 17.13 -15.05
N GLY A 206 15.24 17.02 -15.78
CA GLY A 206 15.34 17.33 -17.21
C GLY A 206 15.61 18.81 -17.53
N TYR A 207 15.58 19.70 -16.54
CA TYR A 207 15.93 21.13 -16.72
C TYR A 207 17.22 21.54 -15.99
N SER A 208 17.69 20.73 -15.04
CA SER A 208 18.92 20.94 -14.28
C SER A 208 19.48 19.59 -13.81
N ASN A 209 20.80 19.48 -13.72
CA ASN A 209 21.49 18.29 -13.21
C ASN A 209 21.39 18.14 -11.68
N THR A 210 21.06 19.23 -10.97
CA THR A 210 20.90 19.26 -9.51
C THR A 210 19.43 19.38 -9.11
N SER A 211 18.49 18.95 -9.95
CA SER A 211 17.06 19.14 -9.65
C SER A 211 16.59 18.43 -8.39
N SER A 212 15.89 19.13 -7.51
CA SER A 212 15.35 18.56 -6.27
C SER A 212 13.84 18.24 -6.34
N ALA A 213 13.12 18.63 -7.40
CA ALA A 213 11.67 18.40 -7.47
C ALA A 213 11.26 16.91 -7.43
N GLY A 214 12.16 16.00 -7.83
CA GLY A 214 11.97 14.55 -7.77
C GLY A 214 11.86 13.98 -6.35
N ILE A 215 12.16 14.79 -5.33
CA ILE A 215 11.89 14.46 -3.91
C ILE A 215 10.41 14.33 -3.64
N PHE A 216 9.59 15.20 -4.24
CA PHE A 216 8.19 15.38 -3.87
C PHE A 216 7.23 14.58 -4.75
N CYS A 217 7.47 14.58 -6.06
CA CYS A 217 6.59 13.93 -7.03
C CYS A 217 7.42 13.17 -8.08
N THR A 218 6.78 12.25 -8.79
CA THR A 218 7.52 11.36 -9.69
C THR A 218 7.78 12.01 -11.04
N TYR A 219 8.90 11.66 -11.64
CA TYR A 219 9.28 12.00 -13.01
C TYR A 219 9.81 10.73 -13.66
N PRO A 220 9.56 10.53 -14.96
CA PRO A 220 9.96 9.31 -15.64
C PRO A 220 11.46 9.33 -15.93
N ALA A 221 12.08 8.16 -16.02
CA ALA A 221 13.45 8.03 -16.52
C ALA A 221 13.56 8.54 -17.96
N GLU A 222 14.73 9.08 -18.33
CA GLU A 222 14.92 9.80 -19.60
C GLU A 222 14.66 8.94 -20.85
N PHE A 223 14.91 7.63 -20.78
CA PHE A 223 14.72 6.70 -21.89
C PHE A 223 13.26 6.29 -22.10
N MET A 224 12.35 6.66 -21.20
CA MET A 224 10.97 6.18 -21.24
C MET A 224 10.18 6.82 -22.38
N THR A 225 9.45 5.99 -23.13
CA THR A 225 8.42 6.47 -24.05
C THR A 225 7.13 6.76 -23.29
N ARG A 226 6.26 7.63 -23.80
CA ARG A 226 4.96 7.93 -23.17
C ARG A 226 4.11 6.67 -22.96
N THR A 227 4.14 5.73 -23.90
CA THR A 227 3.45 4.44 -23.77
C THR A 227 4.07 3.59 -22.67
N GLY A 228 5.40 3.52 -22.59
CA GLY A 228 6.10 2.81 -21.52
C GLY A 228 5.79 3.39 -20.15
N MET A 229 5.79 4.73 -20.02
CA MET A 229 5.44 5.42 -18.78
C MET A 229 4.05 5.01 -18.27
N PHE A 230 3.06 5.00 -19.17
CA PHE A 230 1.70 4.59 -18.82
C PHE A 230 1.63 3.10 -18.44
N PHE A 231 2.28 2.23 -19.21
CA PHE A 231 2.28 0.79 -18.98
C PHE A 231 2.94 0.43 -17.64
N SER A 232 4.05 1.08 -17.30
CA SER A 232 4.78 0.93 -16.03
C SER A 232 3.87 1.20 -14.82
N GLU A 233 3.22 2.37 -14.80
CA GLU A 233 2.27 2.75 -13.74
C GLU A 233 1.03 1.84 -13.70
N PHE A 234 0.53 1.43 -14.87
CA PHE A 234 -0.59 0.51 -14.99
C PHE A 234 -0.28 -0.86 -14.37
N VAL A 235 0.88 -1.45 -14.70
CA VAL A 235 1.30 -2.76 -14.17
C VAL A 235 1.52 -2.70 -12.67
N ALA A 236 2.29 -1.72 -12.18
CA ALA A 236 2.55 -1.56 -10.75
C ALA A 236 1.24 -1.37 -9.94
N SER A 237 0.30 -0.57 -10.46
CA SER A 237 -1.00 -0.35 -9.82
C SER A 237 -1.93 -1.56 -9.90
N SER A 238 -1.81 -2.38 -10.95
CA SER A 238 -2.55 -3.64 -11.08
C SER A 238 -2.09 -4.65 -10.02
N ILE A 239 -0.77 -4.81 -9.87
CA ILE A 239 -0.17 -5.66 -8.83
C ILE A 239 -0.58 -5.17 -7.45
N LEU A 240 -0.49 -3.86 -7.20
CA LEU A 240 -0.92 -3.24 -5.95
C LEU A 240 -2.34 -3.68 -5.57
N MET A 241 -3.31 -3.50 -6.45
CA MET A 241 -4.71 -3.77 -6.10
C MET A 241 -5.02 -5.27 -6.01
N LEU A 242 -4.45 -6.08 -6.90
CA LEU A 242 -4.60 -7.53 -6.87
C LEU A 242 -4.12 -8.08 -5.53
N VAL A 243 -2.94 -7.67 -5.08
CA VAL A 243 -2.38 -8.14 -3.81
C VAL A 243 -3.12 -7.54 -2.62
N ILE A 244 -3.55 -6.27 -2.66
CA ILE A 244 -4.42 -5.71 -1.60
C ILE A 244 -5.67 -6.56 -1.40
N PHE A 245 -6.35 -6.96 -2.48
CA PHE A 245 -7.51 -7.83 -2.37
C PHE A 245 -7.16 -9.21 -1.82
N ALA A 246 -6.07 -9.83 -2.26
CA ALA A 246 -5.60 -11.11 -1.71
C ALA A 246 -5.29 -11.03 -0.19
N LEU A 247 -4.64 -9.93 0.25
CA LEU A 247 -4.30 -9.72 1.67
C LEU A 247 -5.52 -9.43 2.54
N LYS A 248 -6.61 -8.91 1.95
CA LYS A 248 -7.84 -8.53 2.64
C LYS A 248 -8.94 -9.60 2.59
N ASP A 249 -8.70 -10.69 1.87
CA ASP A 249 -9.66 -11.77 1.68
C ASP A 249 -9.42 -12.89 2.69
N ASP A 250 -10.34 -13.02 3.64
CA ASP A 250 -10.29 -14.04 4.69
C ASP A 250 -10.74 -15.43 4.19
N ASP A 251 -11.35 -15.52 2.99
CA ASP A 251 -11.65 -16.81 2.32
C ASP A 251 -10.42 -17.34 1.55
N ASN A 252 -9.40 -16.50 1.36
CA ASN A 252 -8.05 -16.88 0.97
C ASN A 252 -7.16 -17.03 2.23
N ILE A 253 -5.83 -16.96 2.10
CA ILE A 253 -4.93 -16.95 3.27
C ILE A 253 -5.19 -15.72 4.16
N GLY A 254 -5.38 -14.53 3.55
CA GLY A 254 -5.58 -13.27 4.25
C GLY A 254 -4.41 -12.85 5.17
N ALA A 255 -4.22 -11.56 5.38
CA ALA A 255 -3.21 -11.06 6.32
C ALA A 255 -3.78 -10.79 7.72
N GLY A 256 -5.10 -10.68 7.86
CA GLY A 256 -5.76 -10.39 9.13
C GLY A 256 -5.14 -9.18 9.86
N PRO A 257 -4.78 -9.29 11.14
CA PRO A 257 -4.11 -8.22 11.90
C PRO A 257 -2.76 -7.77 11.33
N LEU A 258 -2.08 -8.63 10.55
CA LEU A 258 -0.80 -8.32 9.93
C LEU A 258 -0.94 -7.56 8.60
N THR A 259 -2.16 -7.18 8.19
CA THR A 259 -2.42 -6.43 6.95
C THR A 259 -1.47 -5.24 6.78
N PRO A 260 -1.25 -4.35 7.77
CA PRO A 260 -0.34 -3.22 7.57
C PRO A 260 1.11 -3.64 7.29
N LEU A 261 1.59 -4.71 7.93
CA LEU A 261 2.94 -5.26 7.69
C LEU A 261 3.04 -5.94 6.32
N ALA A 262 1.99 -6.63 5.86
CA ALA A 262 1.97 -7.18 4.52
C ALA A 262 1.96 -6.08 3.44
N LEU A 263 1.27 -4.96 3.69
CA LEU A 263 1.29 -3.79 2.82
C LEU A 263 2.67 -3.11 2.79
N PHE A 264 3.44 -3.15 3.88
CA PHE A 264 4.86 -2.75 3.88
C PHE A 264 5.63 -3.52 2.80
N PHE A 265 5.56 -4.86 2.81
CA PHE A 265 6.31 -5.70 1.88
C PHE A 265 5.80 -5.58 0.43
N LEU A 266 4.50 -5.38 0.23
CA LEU A 266 3.93 -5.11 -1.09
C LEU A 266 4.54 -3.86 -1.71
N ILE A 267 4.58 -2.76 -0.96
CA ILE A 267 5.07 -1.48 -1.47
C ILE A 267 6.58 -1.49 -1.61
N PHE A 268 7.30 -2.09 -0.66
CA PHE A 268 8.74 -2.35 -0.79
C PHE A 268 9.04 -3.14 -2.07
N GLY A 269 8.30 -4.22 -2.34
CA GLY A 269 8.47 -5.04 -3.53
C GLY A 269 8.16 -4.29 -4.83
N ILE A 270 7.09 -3.49 -4.86
CA ILE A 270 6.77 -2.66 -6.03
C ILE A 270 7.89 -1.63 -6.28
N GLY A 271 8.37 -0.95 -5.24
CA GLY A 271 9.48 0.00 -5.36
C GLY A 271 10.76 -0.67 -5.85
N ALA A 272 11.13 -1.81 -5.26
CA ALA A 272 12.35 -2.54 -5.61
C ALA A 272 12.32 -3.12 -7.03
N CYS A 273 11.15 -3.55 -7.53
CA CYS A 273 11.04 -4.27 -8.81
C CYS A 273 10.55 -3.40 -9.98
N PHE A 274 9.71 -2.39 -9.73
CA PHE A 274 9.00 -1.63 -10.77
C PHE A 274 9.24 -0.12 -10.69
N GLY A 275 10.16 0.33 -9.84
CA GLY A 275 10.24 1.74 -9.52
C GLY A 275 11.24 2.59 -10.31
N TRP A 276 12.21 2.00 -11.01
CA TRP A 276 13.22 2.76 -11.75
C TRP A 276 12.63 3.60 -12.89
N GLU A 277 11.67 3.05 -13.61
CA GLU A 277 11.13 3.67 -14.83
C GLU A 277 10.34 4.96 -14.57
N THR A 278 9.50 4.94 -13.52
CA THR A 278 8.46 5.96 -13.28
C THR A 278 8.37 6.42 -11.83
N GLY A 279 9.14 5.83 -10.92
CA GLY A 279 9.07 6.12 -9.49
C GLY A 279 7.84 5.53 -8.79
N TYR A 280 7.15 4.57 -9.42
CA TYR A 280 6.01 3.81 -8.88
C TYR A 280 5.01 4.71 -8.16
N ALA A 281 4.49 5.72 -8.87
CA ALA A 281 3.57 6.68 -8.28
C ALA A 281 2.34 5.97 -7.71
N ILE A 282 1.69 5.10 -8.49
CA ILE A 282 0.59 4.17 -8.14
C ILE A 282 -0.59 4.77 -7.33
N ASN A 283 -0.60 6.09 -7.13
CA ASN A 283 -1.43 6.82 -6.18
C ASN A 283 -1.48 8.30 -6.59
N LEU A 284 -2.66 8.76 -7.00
CA LEU A 284 -2.88 10.15 -7.40
C LEU A 284 -2.52 11.13 -6.28
N ALA A 285 -2.90 10.86 -5.03
CA ALA A 285 -2.66 11.80 -3.93
C ALA A 285 -1.16 11.96 -3.64
N ARG A 286 -0.40 10.86 -3.75
CA ARG A 286 1.06 10.81 -3.57
C ARG A 286 1.83 11.57 -4.63
N ASP A 287 1.27 11.71 -5.83
CA ASP A 287 1.92 12.48 -6.89
C ASP A 287 1.37 13.91 -7.01
N PHE A 288 0.05 14.03 -7.20
CA PHE A 288 -0.61 15.31 -7.45
C PHE A 288 -0.48 16.28 -6.29
N GLY A 289 -0.64 15.81 -5.04
CA GLY A 289 -0.53 16.68 -3.86
C GLY A 289 0.85 17.34 -3.75
N PRO A 290 1.94 16.55 -3.67
CA PRO A 290 3.29 17.09 -3.63
C PRO A 290 3.70 17.84 -4.90
N ARG A 291 3.19 17.47 -6.09
CA ARG A 291 3.41 18.22 -7.33
C ARG A 291 2.76 19.61 -7.29
N LEU A 292 1.54 19.70 -6.78
CA LEU A 292 0.86 20.98 -6.57
C LEU A 292 1.57 21.82 -5.50
N MET A 293 2.01 21.18 -4.41
CA MET A 293 2.75 21.88 -3.36
C MET A 293 4.10 22.40 -3.87
N SER A 294 4.89 21.60 -4.58
CA SER A 294 6.16 22.05 -5.20
C SER A 294 5.95 23.19 -6.19
N TYR A 295 4.87 23.19 -6.97
CA TYR A 295 4.49 24.34 -7.79
C TYR A 295 4.32 25.61 -6.94
N MET A 296 3.58 25.52 -5.83
CA MET A 296 3.34 26.64 -4.89
C MET A 296 4.63 27.10 -4.18
N LEU A 297 5.58 26.19 -3.96
CA LEU A 297 6.86 26.46 -3.30
C LEU A 297 7.93 27.06 -4.23
N GLY A 298 7.60 27.31 -5.50
CA GLY A 298 8.48 28.04 -6.42
C GLY A 298 9.26 27.19 -7.42
N TYR A 299 9.00 25.87 -7.53
CA TYR A 299 9.58 25.04 -8.60
C TYR A 299 9.07 25.40 -10.00
N GLY A 300 8.03 26.23 -10.08
CA GLY A 300 7.53 26.80 -11.32
C GLY A 300 6.75 25.82 -12.21
N PRO A 301 6.29 26.26 -13.38
CA PRO A 301 5.35 25.50 -14.21
C PRO A 301 5.96 24.23 -14.83
N ASN A 302 7.28 24.07 -14.78
CA ASN A 302 7.96 22.91 -15.34
C ASN A 302 7.62 21.60 -14.61
N VAL A 303 7.14 21.65 -13.36
CA VAL A 303 6.62 20.46 -12.65
C VAL A 303 5.45 19.79 -13.38
N TRP A 304 4.77 20.51 -14.27
CA TRP A 304 3.68 20.02 -15.11
C TRP A 304 4.11 19.66 -16.54
N ARG A 305 5.32 20.05 -16.97
CA ARG A 305 5.80 19.90 -18.36
C ARG A 305 6.89 18.85 -18.51
N ALA A 306 7.69 18.63 -17.46
CA ALA A 306 8.76 17.65 -17.45
C ALA A 306 8.27 16.25 -17.85
N GLY A 307 9.17 15.46 -18.46
CA GLY A 307 8.85 14.13 -18.94
C GLY A 307 7.78 14.11 -20.04
N ASN A 308 7.75 15.12 -20.92
CA ASN A 308 6.76 15.27 -21.99
C ASN A 308 5.30 15.30 -21.47
N TYR A 309 5.05 16.17 -20.49
CA TYR A 309 3.79 16.27 -19.75
C TYR A 309 3.44 15.00 -18.98
N TYR A 310 4.39 14.47 -18.22
CA TYR A 310 4.21 13.23 -17.47
C TYR A 310 3.10 13.28 -16.40
N PHE A 311 2.83 14.47 -15.84
CA PHE A 311 1.95 14.65 -14.68
C PHE A 311 0.59 13.93 -14.74
N TRP A 312 -0.03 13.81 -15.92
CA TRP A 312 -1.35 13.19 -16.04
C TRP A 312 -1.29 11.65 -15.92
N ILE A 313 -0.13 11.04 -16.15
CA ILE A 313 0.01 9.58 -16.13
C ILE A 313 -0.21 9.04 -14.71
N PRO A 314 0.48 9.52 -13.65
CA PRO A 314 0.17 9.17 -12.25
C PRO A 314 -1.26 9.50 -11.81
N MET A 315 -1.98 10.36 -12.53
CA MET A 315 -3.36 10.72 -12.20
C MET A 315 -4.40 9.78 -12.83
N VAL A 316 -4.04 9.09 -13.91
CA VAL A 316 -4.97 8.27 -14.71
C VAL A 316 -4.59 6.80 -14.69
N ALA A 317 -3.33 6.47 -14.96
CA ALA A 317 -2.87 5.08 -15.07
C ALA A 317 -3.14 4.27 -13.79
N PRO A 318 -2.96 4.82 -12.56
CA PRO A 318 -3.27 4.07 -11.36
C PRO A 318 -4.74 3.67 -11.24
N PHE A 319 -5.69 4.50 -11.66
CA PHE A 319 -7.12 4.12 -11.62
C PHE A 319 -7.43 2.95 -12.55
N LEU A 320 -6.85 2.95 -13.75
CA LEU A 320 -7.03 1.85 -14.70
C LEU A 320 -6.33 0.58 -14.20
N GLY A 321 -5.11 0.72 -13.67
CA GLY A 321 -4.35 -0.39 -13.12
C GLY A 321 -5.03 -1.01 -11.91
N THR A 322 -5.43 -0.23 -10.89
CA THR A 322 -6.12 -0.79 -9.72
C THR A 322 -7.46 -1.43 -10.09
N THR A 323 -8.19 -0.83 -11.03
CA THR A 323 -9.44 -1.44 -11.53
C THR A 323 -9.18 -2.77 -12.22
N PHE A 324 -8.14 -2.86 -13.05
CA PHE A 324 -7.76 -4.08 -13.74
C PHE A 324 -7.24 -5.16 -12.77
N GLY A 325 -6.38 -4.80 -11.81
CA GLY A 325 -5.89 -5.71 -10.77
C GLY A 325 -7.02 -6.27 -9.90
N GLY A 326 -7.97 -5.42 -9.51
CA GLY A 326 -9.17 -5.84 -8.79
C GLY A 326 -10.07 -6.75 -9.62
N PHE A 327 -10.24 -6.44 -10.91
CA PHE A 327 -10.96 -7.30 -11.85
C PHE A 327 -10.31 -8.68 -11.99
N LEU A 328 -8.98 -8.76 -12.11
CA LEU A 328 -8.26 -10.03 -12.21
C LEU A 328 -8.44 -10.89 -10.95
N TYR A 329 -8.36 -10.29 -9.76
CA TYR A 329 -8.60 -11.01 -8.51
C TYR A 329 -10.03 -11.58 -8.46
N ASP A 330 -11.02 -10.76 -8.80
CA ASP A 330 -12.43 -11.17 -8.81
C ASP A 330 -12.78 -12.18 -9.91
N LEU A 331 -12.10 -12.12 -11.05
CA LEU A 331 -12.32 -13.07 -12.14
C LEU A 331 -11.74 -14.45 -11.84
N LEU A 332 -10.58 -14.50 -11.18
CA LEU A 332 -9.78 -15.72 -11.08
C LEU A 332 -9.83 -16.38 -9.70
N LEU A 333 -10.02 -15.62 -8.62
CA LEU A 333 -9.82 -16.10 -7.25
C LEU A 333 -11.03 -15.90 -6.35
N ASN A 334 -11.71 -14.76 -6.41
CA ASN A 334 -12.82 -14.46 -5.52
C ASN A 334 -14.14 -15.01 -6.08
N ASP A 335 -14.77 -15.94 -5.35
CA ASP A 335 -16.09 -16.51 -5.64
C ASP A 335 -17.24 -15.78 -4.91
N GLY A 336 -16.88 -14.80 -4.08
CA GLY A 336 -17.78 -13.97 -3.29
C GLY A 336 -18.49 -12.86 -4.08
N ASP A 337 -19.07 -11.92 -3.33
CA ASP A 337 -19.95 -10.90 -3.90
C ASP A 337 -19.19 -9.77 -4.61
N SER A 338 -19.06 -9.90 -5.93
CA SER A 338 -18.39 -8.94 -6.83
C SER A 338 -19.29 -8.59 -8.03
N PRO A 339 -19.12 -7.41 -8.66
CA PRO A 339 -19.69 -7.16 -9.99
C PRO A 339 -19.40 -8.30 -10.99
N VAL A 340 -18.18 -8.85 -10.99
CA VAL A 340 -17.77 -9.90 -11.93
C VAL A 340 -18.59 -11.18 -11.77
N ASN A 341 -18.93 -11.52 -10.52
CA ASN A 341 -19.70 -12.72 -10.17
C ASN A 341 -21.22 -12.52 -10.24
N THR A 342 -21.68 -11.46 -10.93
CA THR A 342 -23.11 -11.14 -11.05
C THR A 342 -23.53 -10.92 -12.49
N PRO A 343 -24.80 -11.18 -12.85
CA PRO A 343 -25.27 -10.97 -14.22
C PRO A 343 -24.95 -9.56 -14.73
N TRP A 344 -24.51 -9.48 -15.99
CA TRP A 344 -24.11 -8.23 -16.65
C TRP A 344 -22.91 -7.53 -15.99
N LEU A 345 -21.98 -8.29 -15.40
CA LEU A 345 -20.81 -7.76 -14.71
C LEU A 345 -21.17 -6.70 -13.65
N GLY A 346 -22.33 -6.85 -13.02
CA GLY A 346 -22.79 -5.94 -11.98
C GLY A 346 -23.04 -4.50 -12.44
N LEU A 347 -23.24 -4.25 -13.74
CA LEU A 347 -23.56 -2.91 -14.29
C LEU A 347 -24.72 -2.22 -13.54
N LYS A 348 -25.70 -2.99 -13.05
CA LYS A 348 -26.82 -2.48 -12.24
C LYS A 348 -26.38 -1.91 -10.88
N ARG A 349 -25.21 -2.28 -10.37
CA ARG A 349 -24.64 -1.78 -9.11
C ARG A 349 -24.06 -0.37 -9.24
N LEU A 350 -23.70 0.03 -10.47
CA LEU A 350 -23.15 1.35 -10.77
C LEU A 350 -24.23 2.44 -10.88
N VAL A 351 -25.51 2.06 -10.99
CA VAL A 351 -26.65 2.99 -11.05
C VAL A 351 -27.26 3.16 -9.65
N PRO A 352 -27.17 4.35 -9.02
CA PRO A 352 -27.78 4.60 -7.73
C PRO A 352 -29.30 4.38 -7.78
N GLY A 353 -29.82 3.43 -7.00
CA GLY A 353 -31.26 3.15 -6.88
C GLY A 353 -31.75 1.85 -7.52
N ALA A 354 -30.93 1.15 -8.31
CA ALA A 354 -31.35 -0.09 -8.98
C ALA A 354 -31.37 -1.33 -8.07
N ILE A 355 -30.81 -1.26 -6.85
CA ILE A 355 -30.88 -2.33 -5.85
C ILE A 355 -31.87 -1.94 -4.75
N ALA A 356 -33.13 -1.80 -5.14
CA ALA A 356 -34.26 -1.79 -4.24
C ALA A 356 -35.11 -3.05 -4.47
N HIS A 357 -34.50 -4.23 -4.32
CA HIS A 357 -35.29 -5.46 -4.17
C HIS A 357 -34.74 -6.34 -3.05
N LYS A 358 -35.42 -6.23 -1.90
CA LYS A 358 -35.49 -7.24 -0.85
C LYS A 358 -35.59 -8.63 -1.47
N ARG A 359 -34.65 -9.51 -1.13
CA ARG A 359 -35.00 -10.88 -0.76
C ARG A 359 -34.74 -11.02 0.72
N ARG A 360 -35.76 -10.70 1.53
CA ARG A 360 -35.88 -11.37 2.82
C ARG A 360 -36.03 -12.85 2.48
N ARG A 361 -35.04 -13.68 2.80
CA ARG A 361 -35.31 -15.12 2.92
C ARG A 361 -36.41 -15.24 3.98
N PRO A 362 -37.50 -15.98 3.74
CA PRO A 362 -38.39 -16.34 4.83
C PRO A 362 -37.55 -17.08 5.86
N SER A 363 -37.60 -16.64 7.11
CA SER A 363 -37.05 -17.41 8.22
C SER A 363 -37.74 -18.76 8.18
N ARG A 364 -36.97 -19.83 7.93
CA ARG A 364 -37.48 -21.19 8.08
C ARG A 364 -37.37 -21.53 9.55
N ASP A 365 -38.41 -22.15 10.09
CA ASP A 365 -38.31 -22.78 11.39
C ASP A 365 -37.35 -23.98 11.34
N ILE A 366 -37.02 -24.53 12.51
CA ILE A 366 -36.19 -25.72 12.69
C ILE A 366 -36.68 -26.96 11.90
N ASN A 367 -37.90 -26.91 11.34
CA ASN A 367 -38.52 -27.97 10.56
C ASN A 367 -38.68 -27.63 9.06
N GLY A 368 -38.08 -26.54 8.58
CA GLY A 368 -37.97 -26.24 7.15
C GLY A 368 -39.25 -25.72 6.48
N SER A 369 -40.28 -25.35 7.22
CA SER A 369 -41.50 -24.76 6.65
C SER A 369 -41.41 -23.23 6.60
N PRO A 370 -42.00 -22.56 5.59
CA PRO A 370 -41.98 -21.10 5.50
C PRO A 370 -42.87 -20.47 6.58
N VAL A 371 -42.31 -19.52 7.35
CA VAL A 371 -43.03 -18.67 8.32
C VAL A 371 -43.58 -17.42 7.67
#